data_AF-A0A6G6THS6-F1
#
_entry.id   AF-A0A6G6THS6-F1
#
_cell.length_a   1.000
_cell.length_b   1.000
_cell.length_c   1.000
_cell.angle_alpha   90.00
_cell.angle_beta   90.00
_cell.angle_gamma   90.00
#
_symmetry.space_group_name_H-M   'P 1'
#
loop_
_entity.id
_entity.type
_entity.pdbx_description
1 polymer ?
#
loop_
_entity_poly.entity_id
_entity_poly.type
_entity_poly.pdbx_seq_one_letter_code
_entity_poly.pdbx_strand_id
1 'polypeptide(L)'
;MSRRLRRTKIVTTLGPATDRDNNLEKIIIAGANVVRLNFSHGSAEDHLARANRTREIAARLGRHVAILGDLQGPKIRVSTFKDGKVFLNVGDKFLLDAALEKGEGNQNQVGIDYKGLPADVVPGDILLLDDGRVQLKVLKVDGLKVFTEVTVGGPLSNNKGINKLGGGLSADALTEKDKQDIITAAKIGVDYLAVSFPRTGEDLNLARRLARDAGCECQIVSKVERAEAVANDEIIDEIILASDVVMVARGDLGVEIGDPELVGVQKKLIRRARQLNRVVITATQMMESMITNPMPTRAEVMDVANAVLDGTDAVMLSAETAAGQYPAETVASMAQVCLGAEKMPAANVSKHRLDMVFDTVEEAIAMSTMYAANHMKGVNAIIAMTESGRTARMMSRISTGLPIFSMSRHEKTLNQTALYRGVTPVYCSTHTDGIAAANEAIARLRDKGFLVSGDLVLVTQGDQMGTVGSTNTCRILTVE
;
A
#
# COMPACT_ATOMS: atom_id res chain seq x y z
N MET A 1 9.59 25.87 -19.04
CA MET A 1 9.11 25.73 -17.65
C MET A 1 9.08 24.24 -17.32
N SER A 2 9.89 23.77 -16.37
CA SER A 2 9.84 22.38 -15.92
C SER A 2 8.47 22.11 -15.28
N ARG A 3 7.72 21.14 -15.82
CA ARG A 3 6.36 20.81 -15.37
C ARG A 3 6.45 20.15 -14.01
N ARG A 4 5.73 20.67 -13.02
CA ARG A 4 5.66 20.09 -11.67
C ARG A 4 5.24 18.61 -11.74
N LEU A 5 6.08 17.73 -11.22
CA LEU A 5 5.81 16.29 -11.14
C LEU A 5 4.93 15.97 -9.92
N ARG A 6 4.04 15.00 -10.08
CA ARG A 6 3.27 14.42 -8.96
C ARG A 6 4.22 13.64 -8.06
N ARG A 7 4.11 13.83 -6.74
CA ARG A 7 4.97 13.18 -5.75
C ARG A 7 4.32 11.94 -5.16
N THR A 8 3.05 12.01 -4.78
CA THR A 8 2.28 10.91 -4.20
C THR A 8 2.06 9.85 -5.28
N LYS A 9 2.33 8.59 -4.95
CA LYS A 9 2.23 7.46 -5.88
C LYS A 9 0.82 6.89 -5.93
N ILE A 10 0.49 6.20 -7.00
CA ILE A 10 -0.82 5.56 -7.18
C ILE A 10 -0.63 4.06 -7.35
N VAL A 11 -1.26 3.29 -6.48
CA VAL A 11 -1.36 1.82 -6.57
C VAL A 11 -2.71 1.48 -7.20
N THR A 12 -2.72 0.65 -8.23
CA THR A 12 -3.95 0.27 -8.95
C THR A 12 -4.14 -1.23 -8.94
N THR A 13 -5.27 -1.72 -8.43
CA THR A 13 -5.60 -3.15 -8.45
C THR A 13 -6.01 -3.60 -9.85
N LEU A 14 -5.45 -4.72 -10.31
CA LEU A 14 -5.80 -5.32 -11.59
C LEU A 14 -6.97 -6.31 -11.45
N GLY A 15 -7.76 -6.43 -12.51
CA GLY A 15 -8.93 -7.30 -12.56
C GLY A 15 -9.61 -7.25 -13.93
N PRO A 16 -10.85 -7.77 -14.05
CA PRO A 16 -11.59 -7.81 -15.32
C PRO A 16 -11.66 -6.47 -16.07
N ALA A 17 -11.78 -5.35 -15.34
CA ALA A 17 -11.85 -4.03 -15.97
C ALA A 17 -10.52 -3.56 -16.56
N THR A 18 -9.37 -4.05 -16.05
CA THR A 18 -8.04 -3.78 -16.62
C THR A 18 -7.67 -4.72 -17.76
N ASP A 19 -8.29 -5.91 -17.83
CA ASP A 19 -8.03 -6.90 -18.87
C ASP A 19 -8.67 -6.51 -20.22
N ARG A 20 -9.79 -5.77 -20.19
CA ARG A 20 -10.52 -5.30 -21.38
C ARG A 20 -9.97 -3.99 -21.97
N ASP A 21 -10.27 -3.75 -23.25
CA ASP A 21 -10.16 -2.44 -23.94
C ASP A 21 -8.83 -1.69 -23.79
N ASN A 22 -7.75 -2.45 -23.62
CA ASN A 22 -6.40 -1.93 -23.36
C ASN A 22 -6.33 -1.03 -22.11
N ASN A 23 -7.22 -1.23 -21.14
CA ASN A 23 -7.31 -0.37 -19.96
C ASN A 23 -6.07 -0.45 -19.08
N LEU A 24 -5.38 -1.59 -19.02
CA LEU A 24 -4.09 -1.70 -18.33
C LEU A 24 -3.06 -0.68 -18.86
N GLU A 25 -2.99 -0.47 -20.17
CA GLU A 25 -2.11 0.56 -20.73
C GLU A 25 -2.60 1.97 -20.37
N LYS A 26 -3.91 2.21 -20.48
CA LYS A 26 -4.49 3.53 -20.17
C LYS A 26 -4.25 3.93 -18.72
N ILE A 27 -4.36 3.02 -17.75
CA ILE A 27 -4.08 3.32 -16.33
C ILE A 27 -2.59 3.61 -16.09
N ILE A 28 -1.68 2.92 -16.78
CA ILE A 28 -0.23 3.19 -16.71
C ILE A 28 0.08 4.59 -17.28
N ILE A 29 -0.53 4.94 -18.42
CA ILE A 29 -0.39 6.29 -19.02
C ILE A 29 -0.96 7.37 -18.11
N ALA A 30 -2.13 7.12 -17.51
CA ALA A 30 -2.78 8.04 -16.57
C ALA A 30 -1.95 8.28 -15.29
N GLY A 31 -1.07 7.33 -14.96
CA GLY A 31 -0.02 7.52 -13.96
C GLY A 31 0.02 6.48 -12.85
N ALA A 32 -0.49 5.26 -13.06
CA ALA A 32 -0.25 4.16 -12.13
C ALA A 32 1.26 3.94 -11.93
N ASN A 33 1.69 3.85 -10.68
CA ASN A 33 3.10 3.65 -10.32
C ASN A 33 3.36 2.21 -9.85
N VAL A 34 2.34 1.58 -9.26
CA VAL A 34 2.36 0.20 -8.81
C VAL A 34 1.07 -0.47 -9.24
N VAL A 35 1.15 -1.68 -9.79
CA VAL A 35 -0.03 -2.52 -10.01
C VAL A 35 -0.15 -3.55 -8.90
N ARG A 36 -1.37 -3.76 -8.40
CA ARG A 36 -1.68 -4.73 -7.36
C ARG A 36 -2.37 -5.95 -7.95
N LEU A 37 -1.83 -7.13 -7.68
CA LEU A 37 -2.41 -8.43 -7.96
C LEU A 37 -3.06 -8.95 -6.67
N ASN A 38 -4.39 -8.86 -6.59
CA ASN A 38 -5.13 -9.35 -5.43
C ASN A 38 -5.37 -10.85 -5.56
N PHE A 39 -4.63 -11.67 -4.80
CA PHE A 39 -4.76 -13.13 -4.84
C PHE A 39 -6.06 -13.65 -4.23
N SER A 40 -6.93 -12.76 -3.74
CA SER A 40 -8.27 -13.16 -3.34
C SER A 40 -9.17 -13.61 -4.49
N HIS A 41 -8.84 -13.20 -5.72
CA HIS A 41 -9.62 -13.45 -6.93
C HIS A 41 -8.70 -13.79 -8.10
N GLY A 42 -9.15 -14.65 -8.99
CA GLY A 42 -8.36 -15.09 -10.15
C GLY A 42 -7.48 -16.30 -9.84
N SER A 43 -6.93 -16.88 -10.90
CA SER A 43 -5.99 -18.00 -10.84
C SER A 43 -4.54 -17.51 -10.85
N ALA A 44 -3.59 -18.40 -10.51
CA ALA A 44 -2.17 -18.10 -10.62
C ALA A 44 -1.77 -17.70 -12.05
N GLU A 45 -2.38 -18.34 -13.05
CA GLU A 45 -2.17 -18.09 -14.48
C GLU A 45 -2.65 -16.67 -14.87
N ASP A 46 -3.81 -16.24 -14.37
CA ASP A 46 -4.33 -14.89 -14.62
C ASP A 46 -3.35 -13.82 -14.10
N HIS A 47 -2.83 -14.02 -12.89
CA HIS A 47 -1.88 -13.09 -12.28
C HIS A 47 -0.55 -13.04 -13.02
N LEU A 48 -0.04 -14.18 -13.48
CA LEU A 48 1.18 -14.25 -14.28
C LEU A 48 1.00 -13.54 -15.63
N ALA A 49 -0.15 -13.75 -16.30
CA ALA A 49 -0.46 -13.08 -17.56
C ALA A 49 -0.53 -11.56 -17.39
N ARG A 50 -1.22 -11.07 -16.34
CA ARG A 50 -1.30 -9.64 -16.01
C ARG A 50 0.08 -9.05 -15.71
N ALA A 51 0.90 -9.73 -14.92
CA ALA A 51 2.26 -9.28 -14.60
C ALA A 51 3.14 -9.14 -15.87
N ASN A 52 3.11 -10.12 -16.75
CA ASN A 52 3.84 -10.09 -18.01
C ASN A 52 3.38 -8.93 -18.90
N ARG A 53 2.05 -8.72 -19.00
CA ARG A 53 1.49 -7.62 -19.77
C ARG A 53 1.86 -6.25 -19.19
N THR A 54 1.87 -6.10 -17.87
CA THR A 54 2.35 -4.87 -17.21
C THR A 54 3.79 -4.58 -17.60
N ARG A 55 4.69 -5.56 -17.52
CA ARG A 55 6.12 -5.40 -17.88
C ARG A 55 6.30 -5.01 -19.35
N GLU A 56 5.58 -5.67 -20.25
CA GLU A 56 5.61 -5.37 -21.69
C GLU A 56 5.18 -3.92 -21.97
N ILE A 57 4.07 -3.48 -21.39
CA ILE A 57 3.57 -2.12 -21.54
C ILE A 57 4.53 -1.11 -20.91
N ALA A 58 5.03 -1.39 -19.71
CA ALA A 58 5.99 -0.53 -19.00
C ALA A 58 7.26 -0.31 -19.83
N ALA A 59 7.82 -1.39 -20.40
CA ALA A 59 8.98 -1.32 -21.29
C ALA A 59 8.70 -0.48 -22.54
N ARG A 60 7.56 -0.72 -23.22
CA ARG A 60 7.17 0.04 -24.42
C ARG A 60 6.95 1.53 -24.14
N LEU A 61 6.42 1.88 -22.98
CA LEU A 61 6.18 3.27 -22.58
C LEU A 61 7.40 3.93 -21.92
N GLY A 62 8.49 3.20 -21.71
CA GLY A 62 9.66 3.69 -20.96
C GLY A 62 9.32 4.11 -19.53
N ARG A 63 8.43 3.36 -18.87
CA ARG A 63 7.98 3.57 -17.48
C ARG A 63 8.48 2.44 -16.60
N HIS A 64 8.80 2.75 -15.35
CA HIS A 64 9.03 1.74 -14.32
C HIS A 64 7.75 1.62 -13.48
N VAL A 65 7.21 0.41 -13.39
CA VAL A 65 5.94 0.10 -12.71
C VAL A 65 6.18 -1.10 -11.82
N ALA A 66 6.01 -0.91 -10.50
CA ALA A 66 6.18 -2.00 -9.56
C ALA A 66 4.98 -2.95 -9.58
N ILE A 67 5.21 -4.21 -9.23
CA ILE A 67 4.17 -5.23 -9.06
C ILE A 67 4.09 -5.59 -7.57
N LEU A 68 2.88 -5.44 -7.00
CA LEU A 68 2.55 -5.82 -5.64
C LEU A 68 1.62 -7.04 -5.66
N GLY A 69 2.06 -8.16 -5.11
CA GLY A 69 1.18 -9.30 -4.80
C GLY A 69 0.51 -9.09 -3.44
N ASP A 70 -0.78 -9.35 -3.33
CA ASP A 70 -1.54 -9.17 -2.08
C ASP A 70 -2.21 -10.49 -1.69
N LEU A 71 -1.73 -11.06 -0.57
CA LEU A 71 -2.21 -12.32 -0.02
C LEU A 71 -3.63 -12.17 0.53
N GLN A 72 -4.40 -13.25 0.53
CA GLN A 72 -5.78 -13.20 0.97
C GLN A 72 -5.91 -13.11 2.50
N GLY A 73 -5.07 -13.85 3.23
CA GLY A 73 -5.24 -14.04 4.66
C GLY A 73 -6.47 -14.89 5.03
N PRO A 74 -6.81 -14.98 6.32
CA PRO A 74 -7.95 -15.76 6.77
C PRO A 74 -9.27 -15.15 6.29
N LYS A 75 -10.09 -15.93 5.60
CA LYS A 75 -11.47 -15.55 5.25
C LYS A 75 -12.41 -15.81 6.42
N ILE A 76 -12.69 -14.77 7.20
CA ILE A 76 -13.70 -14.84 8.26
C ILE A 76 -15.02 -14.30 7.70
N ARG A 77 -15.91 -15.22 7.31
CA ARG A 77 -17.14 -14.91 6.57
C ARG A 77 -18.29 -15.78 7.02
N VAL A 78 -19.51 -15.25 6.87
CA VAL A 78 -20.70 -16.11 6.81
C VAL A 78 -20.65 -16.94 5.54
N SER A 79 -21.18 -18.15 5.59
CA SER A 79 -21.21 -19.06 4.46
C SER A 79 -22.32 -18.67 3.47
N THR A 80 -23.04 -19.65 2.92
CA THR A 80 -24.08 -19.40 1.92
C THR A 80 -25.49 -19.77 2.40
N PHE A 81 -26.47 -18.99 1.94
CA PHE A 81 -27.90 -19.15 2.20
C PHE A 81 -28.57 -19.91 1.05
N LYS A 82 -29.70 -20.60 1.34
CA LYS A 82 -30.55 -21.29 0.35
C LYS A 82 -30.98 -20.36 -0.77
N ASP A 83 -31.50 -19.20 -0.40
CA ASP A 83 -32.01 -18.19 -1.33
C ASP A 83 -30.97 -17.09 -1.66
N GLY A 84 -29.69 -17.33 -1.31
CA GLY A 84 -28.56 -16.44 -1.55
C GLY A 84 -28.47 -15.20 -0.66
N LYS A 85 -29.56 -14.80 0.00
CA LYS A 85 -29.62 -13.71 0.99
C LYS A 85 -30.78 -13.85 1.95
N VAL A 86 -30.69 -13.16 3.09
CA VAL A 86 -31.75 -12.95 4.07
C VAL A 86 -31.83 -11.47 4.46
N PHE A 87 -32.88 -11.07 5.15
CA PHE A 87 -33.00 -9.73 5.72
C PHE A 87 -33.21 -9.84 7.22
N LEU A 88 -32.27 -9.33 8.02
CA LEU A 88 -32.30 -9.45 9.48
C LEU A 88 -32.88 -8.17 10.09
N ASN A 89 -33.85 -8.30 10.98
CA ASN A 89 -34.45 -7.18 11.69
C ASN A 89 -33.83 -7.03 13.08
N VAL A 90 -33.86 -5.81 13.61
CA VAL A 90 -33.39 -5.54 14.98
C VAL A 90 -34.21 -6.36 15.99
N GLY A 91 -33.52 -7.05 16.90
CA GLY A 91 -34.10 -7.94 17.90
C GLY A 91 -34.24 -9.40 17.46
N ASP A 92 -34.06 -9.71 16.17
CA ASP A 92 -34.11 -11.09 15.68
C ASP A 92 -33.01 -11.93 16.35
N LYS A 93 -33.34 -13.19 16.67
CA LYS A 93 -32.34 -14.18 17.11
C LYS A 93 -31.73 -14.83 15.89
N PHE A 94 -30.40 -14.80 15.80
CA PHE A 94 -29.68 -15.34 14.66
C PHE A 94 -28.53 -16.24 15.12
N LEU A 95 -28.39 -17.40 14.50
CA LEU A 95 -27.40 -18.41 14.87
C LEU A 95 -26.27 -18.49 13.84
N LEU A 96 -25.03 -18.39 14.30
CA LEU A 96 -23.85 -18.76 13.53
C LEU A 96 -23.41 -20.17 13.93
N ASP A 97 -23.45 -21.12 13.01
CA ASP A 97 -23.14 -22.54 13.29
C ASP A 97 -21.95 -23.01 12.45
N ALA A 98 -20.85 -23.37 13.11
CA ALA A 98 -19.65 -23.84 12.41
C ALA A 98 -19.84 -25.21 11.72
N ALA A 99 -20.84 -26.00 12.11
CA ALA A 99 -21.15 -27.29 11.52
C ALA A 99 -22.17 -27.22 10.38
N LEU A 100 -22.83 -26.07 10.16
CA LEU A 100 -23.84 -25.95 9.11
C LEU A 100 -23.21 -26.02 7.72
N GLU A 101 -23.77 -26.87 6.87
CA GLU A 101 -23.30 -27.07 5.50
C GLU A 101 -23.54 -25.84 4.61
N LYS A 102 -22.73 -25.72 3.55
CA LYS A 102 -22.86 -24.65 2.57
C LYS A 102 -24.22 -24.73 1.88
N GLY A 103 -24.91 -23.59 1.85
CA GLY A 103 -26.20 -23.47 1.17
C GLY A 103 -27.38 -23.77 2.08
N GLU A 104 -27.16 -24.23 3.31
CA GLU A 104 -28.24 -24.51 4.26
C GLU A 104 -28.65 -23.29 5.11
N GLY A 105 -27.97 -22.15 4.95
CA GLY A 105 -28.31 -20.92 5.63
C GLY A 105 -29.73 -20.43 5.31
N ASN A 106 -30.42 -19.89 6.31
CA ASN A 106 -31.79 -19.39 6.22
C ASN A 106 -32.01 -18.20 7.17
N GLN A 107 -33.26 -17.76 7.32
CA GLN A 107 -33.64 -16.59 8.14
C GLN A 107 -33.17 -16.66 9.60
N ASN A 108 -32.94 -17.86 10.15
CA ASN A 108 -32.61 -18.05 11.56
C ASN A 108 -31.15 -18.44 11.81
N GLN A 109 -30.44 -18.96 10.81
CA GLN A 109 -29.09 -19.47 10.98
C GLN A 109 -28.26 -19.43 9.69
N VAL A 110 -26.94 -19.35 9.83
CA VAL A 110 -25.99 -19.50 8.72
C VAL A 110 -24.71 -20.18 9.18
N GLY A 111 -24.07 -20.88 8.25
CA GLY A 111 -22.74 -21.43 8.47
C GLY A 111 -21.67 -20.35 8.56
N ILE A 112 -20.52 -20.69 9.15
CA ILE A 112 -19.34 -19.83 9.15
C ILE A 112 -18.14 -20.57 8.54
N ASP A 113 -17.33 -19.87 7.75
CA ASP A 113 -16.15 -20.45 7.11
C ASP A 113 -15.01 -20.63 8.13
N TYR A 114 -14.83 -19.66 9.04
CA TYR A 114 -13.85 -19.74 10.13
C TYR A 114 -14.42 -20.55 11.30
N LYS A 115 -14.02 -21.82 11.38
CA LYS A 115 -14.53 -22.77 12.38
C LYS A 115 -14.09 -22.46 13.82
N GLY A 116 -13.08 -21.61 14.00
CA GLY A 116 -12.59 -21.17 15.31
C GLY A 116 -13.44 -20.07 15.97
N LEU A 117 -14.38 -19.44 15.26
CA LEU A 117 -15.15 -18.31 15.79
C LEU A 117 -15.82 -18.58 17.15
N PRO A 118 -16.44 -19.76 17.42
CA PRO A 118 -17.07 -20.03 18.71
C PRO A 118 -16.09 -19.97 19.89
N ALA A 119 -14.80 -20.27 19.67
CA ALA A 119 -13.77 -20.20 20.70
C ALA A 119 -13.25 -18.77 20.94
N ASP A 120 -13.45 -17.88 19.97
CA ASP A 120 -12.94 -16.50 19.99
C ASP A 120 -13.97 -15.47 20.49
N VAL A 121 -15.20 -15.90 20.77
CA VAL A 121 -16.30 -15.02 21.18
C VAL A 121 -16.86 -15.40 22.53
N VAL A 122 -17.24 -14.39 23.31
CA VAL A 122 -17.88 -14.53 24.61
C VAL A 122 -19.21 -13.76 24.65
N PRO A 123 -20.14 -14.11 25.56
CA PRO A 123 -21.37 -13.34 25.76
C PRO A 123 -21.08 -11.85 25.93
N GLY A 124 -21.77 -11.01 25.14
CA GLY A 124 -21.58 -9.57 25.13
C GLY A 124 -20.76 -9.04 23.94
N ASP A 125 -19.95 -9.88 23.29
CA ASP A 125 -19.20 -9.48 22.10
C ASP A 125 -20.12 -9.01 20.97
N ILE A 126 -19.63 -8.08 20.15
CA ILE A 126 -20.33 -7.56 18.98
C ILE A 126 -19.60 -8.04 17.72
N LEU A 127 -20.33 -8.74 16.86
CA LEU A 127 -19.89 -9.17 15.55
C LEU A 127 -20.48 -8.23 14.49
N LEU A 128 -19.61 -7.69 13.64
CA LEU A 128 -19.96 -6.80 12.54
C LEU A 128 -19.92 -7.59 11.23
N LEU A 129 -21.01 -7.58 10.48
CA LEU A 129 -21.16 -8.28 9.23
C LEU A 129 -21.34 -7.30 8.08
N ASP A 130 -20.74 -7.61 6.92
CA ASP A 130 -20.78 -6.76 5.72
C ASP A 130 -20.36 -5.31 6.02
N ASP A 131 -19.15 -5.13 6.53
CA ASP A 131 -18.58 -3.84 6.94
C ASP A 131 -19.44 -3.12 8.00
N GLY A 132 -20.04 -3.89 8.91
CA GLY A 132 -20.88 -3.37 10.01
C GLY A 132 -22.29 -2.95 9.62
N ARG A 133 -22.72 -3.19 8.37
CA ARG A 133 -24.10 -2.95 7.91
C ARG A 133 -25.12 -3.82 8.65
N VAL A 134 -24.69 -4.97 9.13
CA VAL A 134 -25.44 -5.83 10.06
C VAL A 134 -24.59 -6.04 11.30
N GLN A 135 -25.20 -5.98 12.48
CA GLN A 135 -24.51 -6.23 13.74
C GLN A 135 -25.24 -7.25 14.59
N LEU A 136 -24.46 -8.16 15.17
CA LEU A 136 -24.94 -9.24 16.02
C LEU A 136 -24.27 -9.13 17.38
N LYS A 137 -25.06 -9.12 18.45
CA LYS A 137 -24.55 -9.25 19.82
C LYS A 137 -24.60 -10.71 20.25
N VAL A 138 -23.46 -11.24 20.69
CA VAL A 138 -23.35 -12.62 21.18
C VAL A 138 -24.10 -12.74 22.51
N LEU A 139 -25.02 -13.70 22.58
CA LEU A 139 -25.80 -14.02 23.78
C LEU A 139 -25.17 -15.17 24.56
N LYS A 140 -24.79 -16.24 23.83
CA LYS A 140 -24.13 -17.42 24.38
C LYS A 140 -23.44 -18.23 23.30
N VAL A 141 -22.49 -19.06 23.70
CA VAL A 141 -21.85 -20.06 22.85
C VAL A 141 -22.16 -21.45 23.40
N ASP A 142 -22.52 -22.39 22.52
CA ASP A 142 -22.77 -23.79 22.86
C ASP A 142 -22.07 -24.70 21.83
N GLY A 143 -20.91 -25.23 22.20
CA GLY A 143 -20.06 -25.99 21.27
C GLY A 143 -19.70 -25.16 20.04
N LEU A 144 -20.19 -25.59 18.86
CA LEU A 144 -19.93 -24.93 17.58
C LEU A 144 -20.97 -23.86 17.19
N LYS A 145 -21.91 -23.56 18.09
CA LYS A 145 -23.05 -22.66 17.85
C LYS A 145 -22.90 -21.37 18.64
N VAL A 146 -22.93 -20.24 17.93
CA VAL A 146 -22.91 -18.89 18.52
C VAL A 146 -24.31 -18.29 18.38
N PHE A 147 -25.01 -18.18 19.49
CA PHE A 147 -26.35 -17.59 19.54
C PHE A 147 -26.23 -16.08 19.66
N THR A 148 -26.88 -15.35 18.77
CA THR A 148 -26.79 -13.88 18.72
C THR A 148 -28.16 -13.23 18.66
N GLU A 149 -28.18 -11.93 18.93
CA GLU A 149 -29.30 -11.04 18.69
C GLU A 149 -28.86 -9.90 17.76
N VAL A 150 -29.71 -9.58 16.78
CA VAL A 150 -29.43 -8.51 15.82
C VAL A 150 -29.60 -7.16 16.49
N THR A 151 -28.52 -6.37 16.57
CA THR A 151 -28.55 -4.99 17.09
C THR A 151 -28.70 -3.95 15.99
N VAL A 152 -28.17 -4.24 14.80
CA VAL A 152 -28.36 -3.45 13.59
C VAL A 152 -28.79 -4.38 12.47
N GLY A 153 -29.99 -4.15 11.93
CA GLY A 153 -30.60 -4.97 10.89
C GLY A 153 -30.24 -4.52 9.47
N GLY A 154 -30.48 -5.40 8.50
CA GLY A 154 -30.19 -5.14 7.09
C GLY A 154 -30.15 -6.42 6.24
N PRO A 155 -29.91 -6.29 4.93
CA PRO A 155 -29.71 -7.44 4.06
C PRO A 155 -28.37 -8.11 4.36
N LEU A 156 -28.37 -9.44 4.48
CA LEU A 156 -27.17 -10.26 4.61
C LEU A 156 -27.15 -11.29 3.48
N SER A 157 -26.11 -11.25 2.64
CA SER A 157 -25.95 -12.16 1.51
C SER A 157 -24.77 -13.13 1.70
N ASN A 158 -24.60 -14.03 0.74
CA ASN A 158 -23.53 -15.02 0.73
C ASN A 158 -22.13 -14.42 0.93
N ASN A 159 -21.29 -15.12 1.69
CA ASN A 159 -19.84 -14.86 1.79
C ASN A 159 -19.48 -13.45 2.28
N LYS A 160 -20.34 -12.81 3.09
CA LYS A 160 -20.05 -11.52 3.72
C LYS A 160 -19.08 -11.67 4.88
N GLY A 161 -18.18 -10.69 5.04
CA GLY A 161 -17.17 -10.65 6.10
C GLY A 161 -17.79 -10.62 7.48
N ILE A 162 -17.07 -11.16 8.46
CA ILE A 162 -17.36 -11.06 9.89
C ILE A 162 -16.12 -10.46 10.56
N ASN A 163 -16.31 -9.36 11.28
CA ASN A 163 -15.30 -8.76 12.15
C ASN A 163 -15.82 -8.79 13.60
N LYS A 164 -14.90 -8.77 14.57
CA LYS A 164 -15.24 -8.64 15.99
C LYS A 164 -14.85 -7.23 16.44
N LEU A 165 -15.79 -6.51 17.07
CA LEU A 165 -15.53 -5.16 17.57
C LEU A 165 -14.41 -5.21 18.62
N GLY A 166 -13.37 -4.39 18.44
CA GLY A 166 -12.20 -4.37 19.33
C GLY A 166 -11.18 -5.49 19.12
N GLY A 167 -11.30 -6.28 18.04
CA GLY A 167 -10.41 -7.40 17.74
C GLY A 167 -10.75 -8.67 18.53
N GLY A 168 -9.78 -9.58 18.63
CA GLY A 168 -9.86 -10.81 19.44
C GLY A 168 -9.98 -12.12 18.64
N LEU A 169 -9.97 -12.06 17.30
CA LEU A 169 -10.05 -13.28 16.47
C LEU A 169 -8.69 -13.99 16.38
N SER A 170 -8.63 -15.28 16.69
CA SER A 170 -7.36 -16.01 16.80
C SER A 170 -6.89 -16.67 15.50
N ALA A 171 -7.55 -16.39 14.38
CA ALA A 171 -7.19 -16.93 13.06
C ALA A 171 -5.73 -16.64 12.70
N ASP A 172 -5.06 -17.67 12.14
CA ASP A 172 -3.69 -17.54 11.66
C ASP A 172 -3.58 -16.53 10.51
N ALA A 173 -2.51 -15.75 10.51
CA ALA A 173 -2.29 -14.71 9.51
C ALA A 173 -2.02 -15.29 8.11
N LEU A 174 -1.42 -16.48 8.03
CA LEU A 174 -1.11 -17.17 6.77
C LEU A 174 -1.87 -18.48 6.66
N THR A 175 -2.75 -18.56 5.66
CA THR A 175 -3.46 -19.79 5.30
C THR A 175 -2.62 -20.68 4.39
N GLU A 176 -3.04 -21.94 4.17
CA GLU A 176 -2.43 -22.81 3.15
C GLU A 176 -2.52 -22.23 1.74
N LYS A 177 -3.61 -21.49 1.44
CA LYS A 177 -3.73 -20.75 0.19
C LYS A 177 -2.66 -19.68 0.08
N ASP A 178 -2.43 -18.91 1.14
CA ASP A 178 -1.42 -17.85 1.14
C ASP A 178 -0.01 -18.43 0.94
N LYS A 179 0.30 -19.57 1.55
CA LYS A 179 1.58 -20.28 1.32
C LYS A 179 1.76 -20.64 -0.16
N GLN A 180 0.70 -21.10 -0.82
CA GLN A 180 0.72 -21.40 -2.26
C GLN A 180 0.84 -20.12 -3.12
N ASP A 181 0.16 -19.04 -2.73
CA ASP A 181 0.22 -17.76 -3.41
C ASP A 181 1.59 -17.07 -3.25
N ILE A 182 2.30 -17.29 -2.13
CA ILE A 182 3.69 -16.85 -1.95
C ILE A 182 4.59 -17.48 -3.03
N ILE A 183 4.41 -18.77 -3.32
CA ILE A 183 5.13 -19.45 -4.40
C ILE A 183 4.76 -18.85 -5.76
N THR A 184 3.48 -18.54 -5.98
CA THR A 184 3.02 -17.86 -7.20
C THR A 184 3.65 -16.47 -7.33
N ALA A 185 3.70 -15.69 -6.25
CA ALA A 185 4.32 -14.37 -6.21
C ALA A 185 5.83 -14.44 -6.49
N ALA A 186 6.50 -15.48 -6.00
CA ALA A 186 7.90 -15.77 -6.28
C ALA A 186 8.13 -16.05 -7.77
N LYS A 187 7.31 -16.91 -8.39
CA LYS A 187 7.35 -17.20 -9.84
C LYS A 187 7.08 -15.96 -10.69
N ILE A 188 6.14 -15.13 -10.27
CA ILE A 188 5.86 -13.85 -10.93
C ILE A 188 7.07 -12.91 -10.81
N GLY A 189 7.79 -12.94 -9.69
CA GLY A 189 8.85 -11.99 -9.37
C GLY A 189 8.27 -10.63 -8.97
N VAL A 190 7.35 -10.62 -7.99
CA VAL A 190 6.76 -9.38 -7.47
C VAL A 190 7.81 -8.52 -6.75
N ASP A 191 7.68 -7.20 -6.84
CA ASP A 191 8.56 -6.25 -6.12
C ASP A 191 8.15 -6.13 -4.65
N TYR A 192 6.84 -6.24 -4.40
CA TYR A 192 6.21 -6.14 -3.08
C TYR A 192 5.27 -7.32 -2.84
N LEU A 193 5.21 -7.80 -1.59
CA LEU A 193 4.26 -8.81 -1.15
C LEU A 193 3.54 -8.34 0.11
N ALA A 194 2.22 -8.16 0.03
CA ALA A 194 1.39 -7.74 1.14
C ALA A 194 0.83 -8.93 1.92
N VAL A 195 0.94 -8.84 3.24
CA VAL A 195 0.47 -9.85 4.21
C VAL A 195 -0.76 -9.29 4.90
N SER A 196 -1.87 -10.02 4.78
CA SER A 196 -3.17 -9.69 5.36
C SER A 196 -3.27 -10.15 6.82
N PHE A 197 -4.00 -9.40 7.65
CA PHE A 197 -4.24 -9.72 9.06
C PHE A 197 -3.01 -10.11 9.93
N PRO A 198 -1.81 -9.50 9.77
CA PRO A 198 -0.71 -9.77 10.69
C PRO A 198 -1.09 -9.31 12.11
N ARG A 199 -0.89 -10.19 13.10
CA ARG A 199 -1.08 -9.86 14.52
C ARG A 199 0.20 -9.32 15.13
N THR A 200 1.33 -9.87 14.68
CA THR A 200 2.66 -9.62 15.25
C THR A 200 3.70 -9.43 14.15
N GLY A 201 4.89 -8.94 14.52
CA GLY A 201 6.04 -8.92 13.62
C GLY A 201 6.48 -10.32 13.17
N GLU A 202 6.21 -11.35 13.97
CA GLU A 202 6.56 -12.73 13.60
C GLU A 202 5.73 -13.30 12.45
N ASP A 203 4.47 -12.87 12.31
CA ASP A 203 3.65 -13.24 11.14
C ASP A 203 4.30 -12.73 9.84
N LEU A 204 4.83 -11.51 9.87
CA LEU A 204 5.54 -10.89 8.75
C LEU A 204 6.88 -11.58 8.50
N ASN A 205 7.62 -11.92 9.55
CA ASN A 205 8.87 -12.65 9.44
C ASN A 205 8.66 -14.06 8.85
N LEU A 206 7.56 -14.73 9.22
CA LEU A 206 7.19 -16.02 8.63
C LEU A 206 6.90 -15.89 7.14
N ALA A 207 6.07 -14.93 6.72
CA ALA A 207 5.80 -14.67 5.31
C ALA A 207 7.08 -14.37 4.53
N ARG A 208 7.98 -13.57 5.13
CA ARG A 208 9.29 -13.23 4.55
C ARG A 208 10.18 -14.47 4.38
N ARG A 209 10.24 -15.36 5.36
CA ARG A 209 10.99 -16.63 5.27
C ARG A 209 10.46 -17.50 4.15
N LEU A 210 9.14 -17.71 4.11
CA LEU A 210 8.49 -18.49 3.05
C LEU A 210 8.74 -17.91 1.64
N ALA A 211 8.69 -16.59 1.51
CA ALA A 211 9.02 -15.92 0.24
C ALA A 211 10.49 -16.17 -0.16
N ARG A 212 11.43 -16.06 0.78
CA ARG A 212 12.86 -16.34 0.54
C ARG A 212 13.11 -17.80 0.17
N ASP A 213 12.47 -18.73 0.86
CA ASP A 213 12.58 -20.18 0.58
C ASP A 213 12.04 -20.50 -0.83
N ALA A 214 11.04 -19.75 -1.30
CA ALA A 214 10.54 -19.82 -2.67
C ALA A 214 11.40 -19.05 -3.71
N GLY A 215 12.52 -18.45 -3.30
CA GLY A 215 13.43 -17.69 -4.17
C GLY A 215 13.00 -16.24 -4.44
N CYS A 216 12.10 -15.68 -3.62
CA CYS A 216 11.59 -14.32 -3.76
C CYS A 216 12.23 -13.36 -2.76
N GLU A 217 12.87 -12.31 -3.26
CA GLU A 217 13.43 -11.21 -2.47
C GLU A 217 12.58 -9.94 -2.58
N CYS A 218 11.26 -10.09 -2.46
CA CYS A 218 10.33 -8.96 -2.44
C CYS A 218 10.40 -8.20 -1.11
N GLN A 219 9.89 -6.96 -1.12
CA GLN A 219 9.68 -6.15 0.08
C GLN A 219 8.33 -6.53 0.71
N ILE A 220 8.28 -6.70 2.02
CA ILE A 220 7.06 -7.11 2.73
C ILE A 220 6.22 -5.88 3.07
N VAL A 221 4.93 -5.94 2.75
CA VAL A 221 3.94 -4.92 3.10
C VAL A 221 3.05 -5.46 4.23
N SER A 222 3.04 -4.80 5.39
CA SER A 222 2.13 -5.15 6.49
C SER A 222 0.79 -4.45 6.30
N LYS A 223 -0.31 -5.20 6.11
CA LYS A 223 -1.66 -4.63 6.06
C LYS A 223 -2.17 -4.46 7.48
N VAL A 224 -2.23 -3.22 7.94
CA VAL A 224 -2.71 -2.90 9.29
C VAL A 224 -4.24 -2.85 9.25
N GLU A 225 -4.84 -3.99 9.58
CA GLU A 225 -6.27 -4.30 9.40
C GLU A 225 -6.98 -4.63 10.71
N ARG A 226 -6.20 -4.76 11.79
CA ARG A 226 -6.65 -5.34 13.05
C ARG A 226 -6.55 -4.34 14.19
N ALA A 227 -7.51 -4.35 15.11
CA ALA A 227 -7.47 -3.53 16.32
C ALA A 227 -6.21 -3.82 17.15
N GLU A 228 -5.77 -5.08 17.22
CA GLU A 228 -4.57 -5.47 17.98
C GLU A 228 -3.31 -4.82 17.43
N ALA A 229 -3.22 -4.65 16.11
CA ALA A 229 -2.07 -4.06 15.44
C ALA A 229 -1.89 -2.56 15.74
N VAL A 230 -2.90 -1.92 16.35
CA VAL A 230 -2.90 -0.48 16.67
C VAL A 230 -3.20 -0.20 18.14
N ALA A 231 -3.18 -1.23 18.99
CA ALA A 231 -3.56 -1.14 20.39
C ALA A 231 -2.66 -0.19 21.21
N ASN A 232 -1.36 -0.13 20.91
CA ASN A 232 -0.39 0.78 21.52
C ASN A 232 0.80 1.08 20.58
N ASP A 233 1.73 1.92 21.03
CA ASP A 233 2.88 2.35 20.23
C ASP A 233 3.89 1.22 20.03
N GLU A 234 4.07 0.35 21.03
CA GLU A 234 5.02 -0.75 20.97
C GLU A 234 4.65 -1.79 19.91
N ILE A 235 3.37 -2.16 19.81
CA ILE A 235 2.88 -3.12 18.81
C ILE A 235 2.92 -2.50 17.41
N ILE A 236 2.55 -1.21 17.29
CA ILE A 236 2.68 -0.48 16.03
C ILE A 236 4.14 -0.53 15.56
N ASP A 237 5.09 -0.29 16.46
CA ASP A 237 6.52 -0.33 16.14
C ASP A 237 7.00 -1.71 15.74
N GLU A 238 6.58 -2.75 16.46
CA GLU A 238 6.91 -4.14 16.15
C GLU A 238 6.53 -4.49 14.70
N ILE A 239 5.28 -4.18 14.31
CA ILE A 239 4.75 -4.45 12.97
C ILE A 239 5.48 -3.62 11.91
N ILE A 240 5.71 -2.33 12.17
CA ILE A 240 6.40 -1.43 11.22
C ILE A 240 7.87 -1.84 11.04
N LEU A 241 8.56 -2.26 12.09
CA LEU A 241 9.96 -2.66 12.02
C LEU A 241 10.13 -3.97 11.26
N ALA A 242 9.19 -4.91 11.39
CA ALA A 242 9.17 -6.17 10.66
C ALA A 242 8.75 -6.02 9.18
N SER A 243 8.12 -4.90 8.80
CA SER A 243 7.73 -4.59 7.43
C SER A 243 8.71 -3.67 6.71
N ASP A 244 8.66 -3.67 5.38
CA ASP A 244 9.35 -2.70 4.52
C ASP A 244 8.40 -1.55 4.12
N VAL A 245 7.11 -1.86 4.03
CA VAL A 245 6.01 -0.95 3.70
C VAL A 245 4.85 -1.22 4.66
N VAL A 246 4.18 -0.16 5.09
CA VAL A 246 2.94 -0.22 5.87
C VAL A 246 1.77 0.07 4.95
N MET A 247 0.71 -0.73 5.00
CA MET A 247 -0.55 -0.42 4.31
C MET A 247 -1.62 -0.15 5.36
N VAL A 248 -2.12 1.09 5.41
CA VAL A 248 -3.26 1.47 6.25
C VAL A 248 -4.52 1.01 5.53
N ALA A 249 -5.04 -0.16 5.91
CA ALA A 249 -6.18 -0.80 5.28
C ALA A 249 -7.45 -0.44 6.04
N ARG A 250 -8.09 0.63 5.55
CA ARG A 250 -9.12 1.39 6.27
C ARG A 250 -10.45 0.66 6.43
N GLY A 251 -10.84 -0.15 5.45
CA GLY A 251 -12.09 -0.92 5.50
C GLY A 251 -12.15 -1.81 6.74
N ASP A 252 -11.31 -2.85 6.80
CA ASP A 252 -11.31 -3.78 7.93
C ASP A 252 -10.97 -3.11 9.27
N LEU A 253 -9.94 -2.24 9.28
CA LEU A 253 -9.51 -1.58 10.51
C LEU A 253 -10.60 -0.68 11.10
N GLY A 254 -11.27 0.13 10.25
CA GLY A 254 -12.35 1.03 10.66
C GLY A 254 -13.53 0.30 11.26
N VAL A 255 -13.86 -0.88 10.75
CA VAL A 255 -14.91 -1.74 11.29
C VAL A 255 -14.56 -2.25 12.69
N GLU A 256 -13.30 -2.57 12.97
CA GLU A 256 -12.89 -3.09 14.28
C GLU A 256 -12.70 -2.02 15.36
N ILE A 257 -12.17 -0.84 15.02
CA ILE A 257 -11.88 0.23 15.99
C ILE A 257 -12.92 1.36 15.98
N GLY A 258 -13.80 1.39 14.98
CA GLY A 258 -14.73 2.47 14.71
C GLY A 258 -14.16 3.54 13.77
N ASP A 259 -14.96 3.93 12.77
CA ASP A 259 -14.62 4.97 11.78
C ASP A 259 -14.14 6.30 12.40
N PRO A 260 -14.69 6.79 13.54
CA PRO A 260 -14.19 8.03 14.14
C PRO A 260 -12.72 7.94 14.59
N GLU A 261 -12.30 6.81 15.16
CA GLU A 261 -10.93 6.60 15.65
C GLU A 261 -9.94 6.37 14.51
N LEU A 262 -10.41 5.81 13.40
CA LEU A 262 -9.61 5.49 12.21
C LEU A 262 -8.81 6.69 11.68
N VAL A 263 -9.37 7.90 11.74
CA VAL A 263 -8.71 9.12 11.27
C VAL A 263 -7.42 9.39 12.07
N GLY A 264 -7.48 9.23 13.40
CA GLY A 264 -6.33 9.40 14.27
C GLY A 264 -5.28 8.32 14.05
N VAL A 265 -5.72 7.07 13.94
CA VAL A 265 -4.85 5.91 13.71
C VAL A 265 -4.13 5.98 12.37
N GLN A 266 -4.81 6.37 11.28
CA GLN A 266 -4.18 6.59 9.97
C GLN A 266 -3.03 7.59 10.06
N LYS A 267 -3.28 8.76 10.67
CA LYS A 267 -2.27 9.82 10.81
C LYS A 267 -1.07 9.34 11.62
N LYS A 268 -1.33 8.60 12.69
CA LYS A 268 -0.31 7.99 13.55
C LYS A 268 0.55 6.98 12.78
N LEU A 269 -0.06 6.03 12.08
CA LEU A 269 0.63 5.02 11.28
C LEU A 269 1.50 5.65 10.18
N ILE A 270 0.96 6.61 9.43
CA ILE A 270 1.71 7.32 8.38
C ILE A 270 2.93 8.04 8.97
N ARG A 271 2.74 8.77 10.06
CA ARG A 271 3.83 9.47 10.75
C ARG A 271 4.88 8.50 11.26
N ARG A 272 4.46 7.42 11.92
CA ARG A 272 5.38 6.46 12.56
C ARG A 272 6.17 5.66 11.51
N ALA A 273 5.52 5.21 10.44
CA ALA A 273 6.19 4.58 9.31
C ALA A 273 7.30 5.47 8.73
N ARG A 274 7.01 6.76 8.53
CA ARG A 274 8.01 7.72 8.04
C ARG A 274 9.15 7.94 9.02
N GLN A 275 8.89 7.96 10.33
CA GLN A 275 9.93 8.08 11.36
C GLN A 275 10.87 6.87 11.38
N LEU A 276 10.33 5.66 11.20
CA LEU A 276 11.07 4.40 11.15
C LEU A 276 11.62 4.06 9.75
N ASN A 277 11.72 5.06 8.87
CA ASN A 277 12.26 4.94 7.50
C ASN A 277 11.54 3.87 6.65
N ARG A 278 10.25 3.65 6.89
CA ARG A 278 9.36 2.80 6.08
C ARG A 278 8.49 3.62 5.13
N VAL A 279 8.01 2.95 4.09
CA VAL A 279 7.07 3.49 3.11
C VAL A 279 5.65 3.22 3.60
N VAL A 280 4.67 4.06 3.25
CA VAL A 280 3.28 3.86 3.69
C VAL A 280 2.26 4.09 2.58
N ILE A 281 1.34 3.13 2.42
CA ILE A 281 0.22 3.17 1.48
C ILE A 281 -1.06 3.44 2.26
N THR A 282 -1.87 4.41 1.84
CA THR A 282 -3.25 4.57 2.30
C THR A 282 -4.17 3.81 1.35
N ALA A 283 -4.92 2.86 1.88
CA ALA A 283 -5.65 1.87 1.09
C ALA A 283 -7.16 1.85 1.37
N THR A 284 -7.90 1.37 0.36
CA THR A 284 -9.37 1.16 0.32
C THR A 284 -10.21 2.44 0.37
N GLN A 285 -11.37 2.42 -0.30
CA GLN A 285 -12.40 3.48 -0.27
C GLN A 285 -11.88 4.89 -0.58
N MET A 286 -10.92 5.03 -1.50
CA MET A 286 -10.35 6.34 -1.83
C MET A 286 -11.24 7.10 -2.83
N MET A 287 -11.82 6.39 -3.81
CA MET A 287 -12.73 6.95 -4.84
C MET A 287 -13.82 5.94 -5.21
N GLU A 288 -14.42 5.28 -4.20
CA GLU A 288 -15.40 4.20 -4.35
C GLU A 288 -16.54 4.54 -5.31
N SER A 289 -17.03 5.79 -5.30
CA SER A 289 -18.10 6.25 -6.19
C SER A 289 -17.74 6.10 -7.66
N MET A 290 -16.44 6.10 -8.00
CA MET A 290 -15.96 6.01 -9.37
C MET A 290 -15.98 4.60 -9.96
N ILE A 291 -16.37 3.59 -9.17
CA ILE A 291 -16.73 2.27 -9.72
C ILE A 291 -17.86 2.42 -10.75
N THR A 292 -18.84 3.28 -10.45
CA THR A 292 -20.06 3.47 -11.25
C THR A 292 -20.24 4.88 -11.78
N ASN A 293 -19.53 5.88 -11.26
CA ASN A 293 -19.66 7.28 -11.68
C ASN A 293 -18.37 7.79 -12.35
N PRO A 294 -18.46 8.67 -13.37
CA PRO A 294 -17.27 9.19 -14.05
C PRO A 294 -16.53 10.27 -13.25
N MET A 295 -17.04 10.70 -12.09
CA MET A 295 -16.44 11.71 -11.23
C MET A 295 -16.50 11.30 -9.75
N PRO A 296 -15.48 11.67 -8.96
CA PRO A 296 -15.49 11.42 -7.53
C PRO A 296 -16.40 12.40 -6.80
N THR A 297 -16.88 12.02 -5.63
CA THR A 297 -17.55 12.93 -4.70
C THR A 297 -16.56 13.94 -4.10
N ARG A 298 -17.08 15.05 -3.58
CA ARG A 298 -16.24 16.02 -2.85
C ARG A 298 -15.63 15.42 -1.58
N ALA A 299 -16.32 14.49 -0.93
CA ALA A 299 -15.83 13.82 0.27
C ALA A 299 -14.59 12.96 -0.05
N GLU A 300 -14.63 12.16 -1.12
CA GLU A 300 -13.50 11.36 -1.59
C GLU A 300 -12.31 12.23 -2.01
N VAL A 301 -12.57 13.35 -2.70
CA VAL A 301 -11.52 14.32 -3.04
C VAL A 301 -10.84 14.85 -1.77
N MET A 302 -11.61 15.20 -0.74
CA MET A 302 -11.07 15.66 0.54
C MET A 302 -10.31 14.56 1.28
N ASP A 303 -10.79 13.33 1.24
CA ASP A 303 -10.15 12.18 1.87
C ASP A 303 -8.77 11.90 1.26
N VAL A 304 -8.71 11.76 -0.07
CA VAL A 304 -7.45 11.61 -0.81
C VAL A 304 -6.50 12.76 -0.54
N ALA A 305 -6.98 14.00 -0.61
CA ALA A 305 -6.16 15.17 -0.35
C ALA A 305 -5.58 15.16 1.08
N ASN A 306 -6.37 14.78 2.09
CA ASN A 306 -5.88 14.70 3.46
C ASN A 306 -4.87 13.57 3.66
N ALA A 307 -5.02 12.41 3.02
CA ALA A 307 -4.00 11.35 3.05
C ALA A 307 -2.64 11.84 2.48
N VAL A 308 -2.68 12.65 1.42
CA VAL A 308 -1.49 13.32 0.85
C VAL A 308 -0.84 14.28 1.85
N LEU A 309 -1.66 15.06 2.57
CA LEU A 309 -1.19 16.02 3.57
C LEU A 309 -0.65 15.34 4.83
N ASP A 310 -1.25 14.22 5.26
CA ASP A 310 -0.75 13.35 6.34
C ASP A 310 0.63 12.78 6.00
N GLY A 311 0.88 12.65 4.70
CA GLY A 311 2.19 12.42 4.15
C GLY A 311 2.41 11.01 3.65
N THR A 312 1.31 10.36 3.22
CA THR A 312 1.35 9.04 2.61
C THR A 312 2.32 8.98 1.41
N ASP A 313 2.93 7.83 1.17
CA ASP A 313 3.69 7.61 -0.06
C ASP A 313 2.80 7.40 -1.24
N ALA A 314 1.75 6.61 -1.04
CA ALA A 314 0.87 6.18 -2.10
C ALA A 314 -0.57 6.08 -1.62
N VAL A 315 -1.48 6.30 -2.56
CA VAL A 315 -2.91 6.04 -2.42
C VAL A 315 -3.31 4.88 -3.33
N MET A 316 -4.24 4.04 -2.88
CA MET A 316 -4.58 2.79 -3.59
C MET A 316 -6.03 2.78 -4.09
N LEU A 317 -6.18 2.40 -5.36
CA LEU A 317 -7.46 2.05 -5.98
C LEU A 317 -7.65 0.53 -6.01
N SER A 318 -8.84 0.10 -5.60
CA SER A 318 -9.25 -1.30 -5.48
C SER A 318 -10.24 -1.67 -6.58
N ALA A 319 -11.55 -1.69 -6.26
CA ALA A 319 -12.57 -2.06 -7.23
C ALA A 319 -12.70 -1.03 -8.35
N GLU A 320 -12.34 0.24 -8.10
CA GLU A 320 -12.39 1.33 -9.06
C GLU A 320 -11.61 1.00 -10.35
N THR A 321 -10.44 0.36 -10.22
CA THR A 321 -9.64 -0.07 -11.38
C THR A 321 -9.86 -1.54 -11.73
N ALA A 322 -10.09 -2.41 -10.75
CA ALA A 322 -10.18 -3.85 -11.00
C ALA A 322 -11.51 -4.27 -11.64
N ALA A 323 -12.62 -3.61 -11.29
CA ALA A 323 -13.97 -3.98 -11.73
C ALA A 323 -14.84 -2.78 -12.16
N GLY A 324 -14.34 -1.54 -12.00
CA GLY A 324 -15.06 -0.32 -12.31
C GLY A 324 -15.27 -0.04 -13.80
N GLN A 325 -16.13 0.94 -14.06
CA GLN A 325 -16.45 1.40 -15.42
C GLN A 325 -15.41 2.40 -15.95
N TYR A 326 -14.69 3.09 -15.05
CA TYR A 326 -13.83 4.24 -15.38
C TYR A 326 -12.40 4.11 -14.82
N PRO A 327 -11.66 3.02 -15.14
CA PRO A 327 -10.37 2.74 -14.50
C PRO A 327 -9.32 3.83 -14.76
N ALA A 328 -9.18 4.30 -16.01
CA ALA A 328 -8.17 5.28 -16.39
C ALA A 328 -8.52 6.69 -15.89
N GLU A 329 -9.80 7.04 -15.95
CA GLU A 329 -10.35 8.31 -15.49
C GLU A 329 -10.24 8.43 -13.96
N THR A 330 -10.42 7.33 -13.23
CA THR A 330 -10.20 7.31 -11.77
C THR A 330 -8.73 7.57 -11.44
N VAL A 331 -7.79 6.92 -12.14
CA VAL A 331 -6.35 7.18 -11.96
C VAL A 331 -6.00 8.64 -12.30
N ALA A 332 -6.56 9.18 -13.37
CA ALA A 332 -6.36 10.57 -13.76
C ALA A 332 -6.91 11.54 -12.69
N SER A 333 -8.11 11.28 -12.17
CA SER A 333 -8.74 12.07 -11.11
C SER A 333 -7.92 12.03 -9.83
N MET A 334 -7.50 10.84 -9.40
CA MET A 334 -6.59 10.63 -8.26
C MET A 334 -5.29 11.43 -8.42
N ALA A 335 -4.70 11.41 -9.61
CA ALA A 335 -3.48 12.15 -9.91
C ALA A 335 -3.68 13.68 -9.81
N GLN A 336 -4.82 14.20 -10.28
CA GLN A 336 -5.14 15.63 -10.16
C GLN A 336 -5.35 16.06 -8.70
N VAL A 337 -6.05 15.24 -7.90
CA VAL A 337 -6.22 15.53 -6.46
C VAL A 337 -4.87 15.57 -5.76
N CYS A 338 -3.99 14.60 -6.02
CA CYS A 338 -2.63 14.57 -5.47
C CYS A 338 -1.84 15.84 -5.84
N LEU A 339 -1.84 16.21 -7.12
CA LEU A 339 -1.16 17.43 -7.59
C LEU A 339 -1.72 18.71 -6.96
N GLY A 340 -3.03 18.77 -6.73
CA GLY A 340 -3.69 19.87 -6.03
C GLY A 340 -3.25 19.96 -4.57
N ALA A 341 -3.36 18.85 -3.83
CA ALA A 341 -3.01 18.77 -2.41
C ALA A 341 -1.53 19.06 -2.15
N GLU A 342 -0.64 18.61 -3.04
CA GLU A 342 0.81 18.84 -2.94
C GLU A 342 1.17 20.33 -3.02
N LYS A 343 0.31 21.22 -3.53
CA LYS A 343 0.57 22.67 -3.54
C LYS A 343 0.55 23.30 -2.15
N MET A 344 -0.10 22.66 -1.18
CA MET A 344 -0.24 23.17 0.18
C MET A 344 1.13 23.22 0.88
N PRO A 345 1.48 24.32 1.57
CA PRO A 345 2.77 24.43 2.28
C PRO A 345 3.04 23.26 3.24
N ALA A 346 2.01 22.75 3.91
CA ALA A 346 2.11 21.60 4.82
C ALA A 346 2.69 20.33 4.16
N ALA A 347 2.49 20.14 2.85
CA ALA A 347 3.07 19.01 2.10
C ALA A 347 4.54 19.22 1.69
N ASN A 348 5.04 20.45 1.79
CA ASN A 348 6.34 20.86 1.24
C ASN A 348 7.38 21.23 2.31
N VAL A 349 6.96 21.46 3.55
CA VAL A 349 7.83 21.87 4.65
C VAL A 349 8.10 20.70 5.60
N SER A 350 9.32 20.59 6.09
CA SER A 350 9.75 19.60 7.07
C SER A 350 10.42 20.28 8.25
N LYS A 351 10.35 19.68 9.44
CA LYS A 351 11.21 20.03 10.58
C LYS A 351 12.58 19.32 10.52
N HIS A 352 12.88 18.60 9.43
CA HIS A 352 14.16 17.98 9.15
C HIS A 352 14.73 17.05 10.25
N ARG A 353 13.86 16.53 11.12
CA ARG A 353 14.25 15.65 12.24
C ARG A 353 15.35 16.26 13.12
N LEU A 354 15.28 17.57 13.38
CA LEU A 354 16.31 18.33 14.12
C LEU A 354 16.74 17.69 15.45
N ASP A 355 15.84 16.99 16.14
CA ASP A 355 16.09 16.36 17.44
C ASP A 355 16.52 14.89 17.36
N MET A 356 16.72 14.33 16.16
CA MET A 356 17.12 12.93 15.97
C MET A 356 18.62 12.77 15.76
N VAL A 357 19.16 11.66 16.29
CA VAL A 357 20.53 11.19 16.02
C VAL A 357 20.47 10.09 14.96
N PHE A 358 21.47 10.03 14.08
CA PHE A 358 21.57 9.04 13.02
C PHE A 358 22.73 8.07 13.27
N ASP A 359 22.48 6.78 13.13
CA ASP A 359 23.49 5.73 13.36
C ASP A 359 24.28 5.35 12.10
N THR A 360 23.87 5.83 10.92
CA THR A 360 24.49 5.47 9.64
C THR A 360 24.89 6.69 8.81
N VAL A 361 26.07 6.62 8.17
CA VAL A 361 26.59 7.67 7.29
C VAL A 361 25.63 7.97 6.14
N GLU A 362 25.07 6.94 5.51
CA GLU A 362 24.11 7.10 4.42
C GLU A 362 22.86 7.88 4.85
N GLU A 363 22.34 7.66 6.06
CA GLU A 363 21.21 8.43 6.57
C GLU A 363 21.59 9.88 6.87
N ALA A 364 22.76 10.12 7.48
CA ALA A 364 23.26 11.48 7.71
C ALA A 364 23.44 12.27 6.41
N ILE A 365 23.97 11.63 5.35
CA ILE A 365 24.07 12.22 4.03
C ILE A 365 22.68 12.50 3.46
N ALA A 366 21.77 11.52 3.46
CA ALA A 366 20.41 11.73 2.96
C ALA A 366 19.69 12.91 3.65
N MET A 367 19.80 13.01 4.98
CA MET A 367 19.13 14.06 5.76
C MET A 367 19.77 15.44 5.53
N SER A 368 21.11 15.53 5.49
CA SER A 368 21.81 16.78 5.19
C SER A 368 21.55 17.26 3.77
N THR A 369 21.51 16.36 2.78
CA THR A 369 21.10 16.66 1.40
C THR A 369 19.68 17.23 1.36
N MET A 370 18.72 16.60 2.03
CA MET A 370 17.34 17.10 2.05
C MET A 370 17.22 18.46 2.73
N TYR A 371 18.01 18.71 3.77
CA TYR A 371 18.09 20.03 4.39
C TYR A 371 18.63 21.08 3.42
N ALA A 372 19.78 20.83 2.80
CA ALA A 372 20.37 21.75 1.82
C ALA A 372 19.43 22.01 0.64
N ALA A 373 18.80 20.96 0.09
CA ALA A 373 17.86 21.07 -1.02
C ALA A 373 16.65 21.96 -0.70
N ASN A 374 16.10 21.86 0.51
CA ASN A 374 14.92 22.63 0.91
C ASN A 374 15.23 24.09 1.26
N HIS A 375 16.48 24.43 1.61
CA HIS A 375 16.84 25.76 2.10
C HIS A 375 17.72 26.56 1.13
N MET A 376 18.35 25.93 0.15
CA MET A 376 19.14 26.61 -0.87
C MET A 376 18.23 27.11 -1.99
N LYS A 377 18.25 28.43 -2.22
CA LYS A 377 17.47 29.07 -3.29
C LYS A 377 17.96 28.58 -4.65
N GLY A 378 17.00 28.26 -5.52
CA GLY A 378 17.29 27.87 -6.91
C GLY A 378 17.57 26.39 -7.10
N VAL A 379 17.42 25.54 -6.07
CA VAL A 379 17.45 24.09 -6.25
C VAL A 379 16.19 23.61 -6.98
N ASN A 380 16.37 22.79 -8.01
CA ASN A 380 15.30 22.26 -8.85
C ASN A 380 15.08 20.76 -8.69
N ALA A 381 16.09 20.00 -8.28
CA ALA A 381 15.99 18.55 -8.14
C ALA A 381 17.02 17.96 -7.16
N ILE A 382 16.70 16.77 -6.67
CA ILE A 382 17.60 15.90 -5.91
C ILE A 382 17.81 14.63 -6.73
N ILE A 383 19.05 14.17 -6.82
CA ILE A 383 19.46 13.01 -7.61
C ILE A 383 20.10 12.01 -6.64
N ALA A 384 19.53 10.83 -6.54
CA ALA A 384 20.02 9.71 -5.76
C ALA A 384 20.63 8.68 -6.70
N MET A 385 21.96 8.63 -6.77
CA MET A 385 22.67 7.54 -7.46
C MET A 385 22.80 6.39 -6.48
N THR A 386 21.91 5.40 -6.61
CA THR A 386 21.74 4.35 -5.60
C THR A 386 21.35 3.03 -6.25
N GLU A 387 22.16 1.99 -6.04
CA GLU A 387 21.89 0.67 -6.62
C GLU A 387 20.83 -0.13 -5.84
N SER A 388 20.62 0.19 -4.57
CA SER A 388 19.63 -0.46 -3.71
C SER A 388 18.34 0.35 -3.51
N GLY A 389 18.34 1.65 -3.86
CA GLY A 389 17.22 2.55 -3.60
C GLY A 389 17.14 3.08 -2.17
N ARG A 390 18.02 2.65 -1.26
CA ARG A 390 17.97 2.99 0.17
C ARG A 390 18.09 4.50 0.42
N THR A 391 18.99 5.18 -0.26
CA THR A 391 19.15 6.65 -0.20
C THR A 391 17.88 7.37 -0.66
N ALA A 392 17.29 6.95 -1.78
CA ALA A 392 16.04 7.51 -2.30
C ALA A 392 14.89 7.33 -1.30
N ARG A 393 14.79 6.15 -0.67
CA ARG A 393 13.82 5.88 0.40
C ARG A 393 13.99 6.84 1.58
N MET A 394 15.21 7.00 2.09
CA MET A 394 15.50 7.89 3.22
C MET A 394 15.17 9.36 2.91
N MET A 395 15.65 9.86 1.77
CA MET A 395 15.39 11.24 1.34
C MET A 395 13.88 11.49 1.15
N SER A 396 13.14 10.52 0.61
CA SER A 396 11.68 10.64 0.43
C SER A 396 10.90 10.75 1.75
N ARG A 397 11.50 10.39 2.90
CA ARG A 397 10.85 10.55 4.21
C ARG A 397 10.72 12.02 4.62
N ILE A 398 11.51 12.91 4.03
CA ILE A 398 11.48 14.35 4.29
C ILE A 398 10.51 15.04 3.32
N SER A 399 9.58 15.82 3.86
CA SER A 399 8.66 16.63 3.05
C SER A 399 9.45 17.67 2.25
N THR A 400 9.16 17.78 0.95
CA THR A 400 9.78 18.75 0.02
C THR A 400 8.83 19.03 -1.14
N GLY A 401 9.00 20.14 -1.86
CA GLY A 401 8.33 20.32 -3.16
C GLY A 401 9.11 19.74 -4.34
N LEU A 402 10.35 19.33 -4.10
CA LEU A 402 11.29 18.94 -5.14
C LEU A 402 11.07 17.49 -5.61
N PRO A 403 11.35 17.21 -6.89
CA PRO A 403 11.47 15.85 -7.39
C PRO A 403 12.78 15.21 -6.90
N ILE A 404 12.70 13.93 -6.56
CA ILE A 404 13.86 13.09 -6.27
C ILE A 404 14.00 12.11 -7.45
N PHE A 405 15.13 12.08 -8.12
CA PHE A 405 15.41 11.11 -9.18
C PHE A 405 16.24 9.96 -8.62
N SER A 406 15.71 8.73 -8.66
CA SER A 406 16.45 7.54 -8.22
C SER A 406 17.09 6.89 -9.44
N MET A 407 18.42 6.92 -9.49
CA MET A 407 19.21 6.46 -10.63
C MET A 407 19.92 5.15 -10.27
N SER A 408 19.60 4.11 -11.04
CA SER A 408 20.16 2.76 -10.88
C SER A 408 20.16 2.06 -12.24
N ARG A 409 21.05 1.07 -12.38
CA ARG A 409 21.06 0.13 -13.51
C ARG A 409 20.17 -1.09 -13.30
N HIS A 410 19.63 -1.28 -12.09
CA HIS A 410 18.86 -2.46 -11.71
C HIS A 410 17.35 -2.19 -11.81
N GLU A 411 16.67 -2.87 -12.73
CA GLU A 411 15.20 -2.76 -12.89
C GLU A 411 14.44 -3.05 -11.60
N LYS A 412 14.91 -4.01 -10.78
CA LYS A 412 14.34 -4.28 -9.45
C LYS A 412 14.32 -3.03 -8.57
N THR A 413 15.42 -2.28 -8.52
CA THR A 413 15.54 -1.05 -7.74
C THR A 413 14.67 0.07 -8.31
N LEU A 414 14.61 0.20 -9.64
CA LEU A 414 13.78 1.19 -10.32
C LEU A 414 12.29 0.93 -10.07
N ASN A 415 11.85 -0.34 -10.12
CA ASN A 415 10.49 -0.74 -9.81
C ASN A 415 10.17 -0.52 -8.31
N GLN A 416 11.04 -0.92 -7.39
CA GLN A 416 10.84 -0.66 -5.96
C GLN A 416 10.71 0.85 -5.67
N THR A 417 11.62 1.66 -6.20
CA THR A 417 11.59 3.11 -5.97
C THR A 417 10.40 3.81 -6.64
N ALA A 418 9.68 3.14 -7.55
CA ALA A 418 8.42 3.62 -8.12
C ALA A 418 7.32 3.82 -7.05
N LEU A 419 7.42 3.18 -5.87
CA LEU A 419 6.47 3.37 -4.76
C LEU A 419 6.81 4.56 -3.83
N TYR A 420 8.03 5.09 -3.84
CA TYR A 420 8.46 6.07 -2.84
C TYR A 420 8.00 7.49 -3.16
N ARG A 421 7.47 8.23 -2.18
CA ARG A 421 6.94 9.59 -2.38
C ARG A 421 7.95 10.53 -3.04
N GLY A 422 7.56 11.19 -4.12
CA GLY A 422 8.39 12.19 -4.81
C GLY A 422 9.54 11.60 -5.62
N VAL A 423 9.71 10.27 -5.62
CA VAL A 423 10.79 9.59 -6.33
C VAL A 423 10.39 9.24 -7.76
N THR A 424 11.17 9.66 -8.73
CA THR A 424 11.07 9.26 -10.14
C THR A 424 12.22 8.32 -10.45
N PRO A 425 11.97 7.01 -10.67
CA PRO A 425 13.02 6.08 -11.09
C PRO A 425 13.49 6.41 -12.50
N VAL A 426 14.81 6.41 -12.71
CA VAL A 426 15.43 6.65 -14.00
C VAL A 426 16.56 5.66 -14.21
N TYR A 427 16.45 4.81 -15.23
CA TYR A 427 17.53 3.93 -15.62
C TYR A 427 18.81 4.71 -15.92
N CYS A 428 19.89 4.34 -15.25
CA CYS A 428 21.21 4.90 -15.48
C CYS A 428 22.27 3.83 -15.23
N SER A 429 23.06 3.56 -16.26
CA SER A 429 24.30 2.80 -16.17
C SER A 429 25.41 3.72 -16.63
N THR A 430 26.31 4.09 -15.72
CA THR A 430 27.50 4.89 -16.01
C THR A 430 28.71 3.96 -16.08
N HIS A 431 29.73 4.38 -16.84
CA HIS A 431 31.02 3.68 -16.94
C HIS A 431 32.14 4.44 -16.22
N THR A 432 31.78 5.48 -15.50
CA THR A 432 32.69 6.38 -14.78
C THR A 432 32.24 6.49 -13.34
N ASP A 433 33.14 6.95 -12.47
CA ASP A 433 32.89 7.12 -11.05
C ASP A 433 32.97 8.59 -10.65
N GLY A 434 32.62 8.88 -9.40
CA GLY A 434 32.82 10.19 -8.81
C GLY A 434 32.00 11.28 -9.51
N ILE A 435 32.63 12.44 -9.74
CA ILE A 435 31.95 13.60 -10.34
C ILE A 435 31.58 13.39 -11.82
N ALA A 436 32.33 12.58 -12.55
CA ALA A 436 32.04 12.28 -13.95
C ALA A 436 30.70 11.55 -14.09
N ALA A 437 30.46 10.55 -13.23
CA ALA A 437 29.20 9.82 -13.16
C ALA A 437 28.02 10.74 -12.80
N ALA A 438 28.23 11.66 -11.84
CA ALA A 438 27.23 12.65 -11.45
C ALA A 438 26.83 13.57 -12.61
N ASN A 439 27.82 14.07 -13.38
CA ASN A 439 27.55 14.93 -14.53
C ASN A 439 26.84 14.16 -15.66
N GLU A 440 27.18 12.89 -15.90
CA GLU A 440 26.48 12.04 -16.86
C GLU A 440 25.02 11.82 -16.45
N ALA A 441 24.77 11.57 -15.16
CA ALA A 441 23.44 11.44 -14.60
C ALA A 441 22.61 12.72 -14.80
N ILE A 442 23.20 13.89 -14.55
CA ILE A 442 22.58 15.20 -14.79
C ILE A 442 22.24 15.40 -16.27
N ALA A 443 23.18 15.12 -17.17
CA ALA A 443 22.98 15.24 -18.61
C ALA A 443 21.81 14.36 -19.07
N ARG A 444 21.72 13.11 -18.60
CA ARG A 444 20.60 12.21 -18.92
C ARG A 444 19.24 12.77 -18.47
N LEU A 445 19.17 13.41 -17.31
CA LEU A 445 17.93 14.04 -16.83
C LEU A 445 17.56 15.29 -17.63
N ARG A 446 18.55 16.08 -18.04
CA ARG A 446 18.39 17.22 -18.96
C ARG A 446 17.87 16.76 -20.32
N ASP A 447 18.46 15.73 -20.90
CA ASP A 447 18.08 15.19 -22.22
C ASP A 447 16.66 14.58 -22.21
N LYS A 448 16.21 14.09 -21.04
CA LYS A 448 14.81 13.66 -20.80
C LYS A 448 13.85 14.82 -20.52
N GLY A 449 14.34 16.06 -20.45
CA GLY A 449 13.55 17.28 -20.25
C GLY A 449 13.15 17.54 -18.79
N PHE A 450 13.78 16.87 -17.81
CA PHE A 450 13.49 17.12 -16.39
C PHE A 450 14.22 18.34 -15.83
N LEU A 451 15.41 18.61 -16.36
CA LEU A 451 16.31 19.70 -15.96
C LEU A 451 16.58 20.63 -17.14
N VAL A 452 16.93 21.89 -16.86
CA VAL A 452 17.39 22.86 -17.86
C VAL A 452 18.73 23.46 -17.42
N SER A 453 19.50 23.96 -18.38
CA SER A 453 20.76 24.69 -18.11
C SER A 453 20.53 25.83 -17.11
N GLY A 454 21.39 25.92 -16.11
CA GLY A 454 21.31 26.88 -15.01
C GLY A 454 20.54 26.39 -13.77
N ASP A 455 19.84 25.24 -13.83
CA ASP A 455 19.24 24.62 -12.65
C ASP A 455 20.34 24.21 -11.64
N LEU A 456 20.05 24.33 -10.33
CA LEU A 456 20.89 23.75 -9.28
C LEU A 456 20.30 22.40 -8.84
N VAL A 457 21.18 21.41 -8.68
CA VAL A 457 20.80 20.06 -8.26
C VAL A 457 21.69 19.57 -7.14
N LEU A 458 21.13 18.72 -6.27
CA LEU A 458 21.91 17.98 -5.29
C LEU A 458 22.03 16.53 -5.72
N VAL A 459 23.24 15.99 -5.71
CA VAL A 459 23.53 14.59 -6.08
C VAL A 459 24.07 13.85 -4.86
N THR A 460 23.49 12.70 -4.56
CA THR A 460 24.00 11.76 -3.55
C THR A 460 24.53 10.51 -4.22
N GLN A 461 25.71 10.05 -3.81
CA GLN A 461 26.36 8.85 -4.37
C GLN A 461 27.34 8.21 -3.38
N GLY A 462 27.76 6.98 -3.67
CA GLY A 462 29.02 6.45 -3.16
C GLY A 462 30.15 6.85 -4.12
N ASP A 463 31.22 7.46 -3.62
CA ASP A 463 32.24 8.06 -4.50
C ASP A 463 33.20 7.03 -5.14
N GLN A 464 33.17 5.78 -4.66
CA GLN A 464 33.88 4.64 -5.26
C GLN A 464 32.86 3.56 -5.62
N MET A 465 32.75 3.19 -6.90
CA MET A 465 31.88 2.10 -7.32
C MET A 465 32.54 0.74 -7.03
N GLY A 466 31.74 -0.23 -6.55
CA GLY A 466 32.17 -1.62 -6.42
C GLY A 466 32.93 -2.00 -5.13
N THR A 467 33.27 -1.04 -4.26
CA THR A 467 33.84 -1.32 -2.92
C THR A 467 32.76 -1.48 -1.86
N VAL A 468 33.07 -2.20 -0.76
CA VAL A 468 32.20 -2.31 0.41
C VAL A 468 32.01 -0.91 1.03
N GLY A 469 30.88 -0.26 0.74
CA GLY A 469 30.53 1.07 1.21
C GLY A 469 29.22 1.55 0.58
N SER A 470 28.42 2.29 1.35
CA SER A 470 27.16 2.89 0.88
C SER A 470 27.35 4.37 0.49
N THR A 471 26.26 5.07 0.16
CA THR A 471 26.26 6.52 -0.08
C THR A 471 26.97 7.28 1.04
N ASN A 472 27.96 8.09 0.68
CA ASN A 472 28.77 8.87 1.62
C ASN A 472 29.04 10.31 1.14
N THR A 473 28.55 10.69 -0.03
CA THR A 473 28.87 11.96 -0.68
C THR A 473 27.60 12.70 -1.08
N CYS A 474 27.60 14.03 -0.88
CA CYS A 474 26.61 14.96 -1.43
C CYS A 474 27.33 16.03 -2.25
N ARG A 475 26.88 16.28 -3.48
CA ARG A 475 27.42 17.32 -4.37
C ARG A 475 26.32 18.30 -4.71
N ILE A 476 26.63 19.60 -4.73
CA ILE A 476 25.74 20.65 -5.25
C ILE A 476 26.34 21.06 -6.59
N LEU A 477 25.60 20.85 -7.67
CA LEU A 477 26.09 21.04 -9.03
C LEU A 477 25.11 21.93 -9.82
N THR A 478 25.65 22.65 -10.79
CA THR A 478 24.86 23.44 -11.75
C THR A 478 24.73 22.65 -13.04
N VAL A 479 23.53 22.61 -13.61
CA VAL A 479 23.28 21.97 -14.90
C VAL A 479 23.86 22.86 -16.00
N GLU A 480 24.72 22.28 -16.84
CA GLU A 480 25.27 22.93 -18.04
C GLU A 480 24.26 22.96 -19.19
#